data_AF-A0A511MTI4-F1
#
_entry.id   AF-A0A511MTI4-F1
#
_cell.length_a   1.000
_cell.length_b   1.000
_cell.length_c   1.000
_cell.angle_alpha   90.00
_cell.angle_beta   90.00
_cell.angle_gamma   90.00
#
_symmetry.space_group_name_H-M   'P 1'
#
loop_
_entity.id
_entity.type
_entity.pdbx_description
1 polymer ?
#
loop_
_entity_poly.entity_id
_entity_poly.type
_entity_poly.pdbx_seq_one_letter_code
_entity_poly.pdbx_strand_id
1 'polypeptide(L)'
;MQVIFKNPLPKPAGVPSEAQAIAQAQAPSVQRVFGAESIGNLVVDKASQIGRGATVELRQEIDAVPVYGAKVAQSLAADGSLVSASGALSQQTQGKYPTGATTPPATVADIAVRALAQETKQPRGKFTVFATAAMWYDPKLAAKDGAPSVAVPAYKVALKRAGTQGDQSAQWVLFIDANNTGRVLDSWHETGSKPEGRPRR
;
A
#
# COMPACT_ATOMS: atom_id res chain seq x y z
N MET A 1 -2.20 12.36 6.50
CA MET A 1 -1.53 13.68 6.66
C MET A 1 -1.67 14.47 5.36
N GLN A 2 -1.81 15.79 5.41
CA GLN A 2 -1.80 16.67 4.25
C GLN A 2 -0.85 17.84 4.48
N VAL A 3 -0.04 18.15 3.48
CA VAL A 3 0.88 19.28 3.44
C VAL A 3 0.45 20.19 2.31
N ILE A 4 0.15 21.44 2.62
CA ILE A 4 -0.10 22.50 1.63
C ILE A 4 1.11 23.42 1.67
N PHE A 5 1.76 23.59 0.51
CA PHE A 5 2.93 24.44 0.42
C PHE A 5 2.48 25.89 0.34
N LYS A 6 2.88 26.71 1.33
CA LYS A 6 2.56 28.15 1.36
C LYS A 6 3.01 28.86 0.08
N ASN A 7 4.18 28.47 -0.42
CA ASN A 7 4.67 28.78 -1.75
C ASN A 7 4.83 27.44 -2.48
N PRO A 8 4.14 27.19 -3.60
CA PRO A 8 4.28 25.96 -4.36
C PRO A 8 5.76 25.68 -4.67
N LEU A 9 6.21 24.43 -4.49
CA LEU A 9 7.59 24.09 -4.85
C LEU A 9 7.70 24.12 -6.38
N PRO A 10 8.63 24.88 -6.94
CA PRO A 10 8.74 24.99 -8.39
C PRO A 10 9.08 23.64 -9.02
N LYS A 11 8.73 23.48 -10.30
CA LYS A 11 9.21 22.37 -11.12
C LYS A 11 10.75 22.34 -11.07
N PRO A 12 11.39 21.20 -10.76
CA PRO A 12 12.85 21.14 -10.74
C PRO A 12 13.44 21.42 -12.14
N ALA A 13 14.56 22.15 -12.18
CA ALA A 13 15.23 22.50 -13.43
C ALA A 13 15.75 21.27 -14.17
N GLY A 14 15.67 21.27 -15.50
CA GLY A 14 16.15 20.17 -16.35
C GLY A 14 15.25 18.92 -16.36
N VAL A 15 14.15 18.90 -15.59
CA VAL A 15 13.20 17.79 -15.60
C VAL A 15 12.22 17.93 -16.77
N PRO A 16 11.88 16.83 -17.47
CA PRO A 16 10.82 16.81 -18.46
C PRO A 16 9.47 17.34 -17.92
N SER A 17 8.59 17.81 -18.80
CA SER A 17 7.33 18.48 -18.39
C SER A 17 6.20 17.51 -18.04
N GLU A 18 6.40 16.21 -18.20
CA GLU A 18 5.45 15.19 -17.82
C GLU A 18 5.26 15.15 -16.29
N ALA A 19 4.00 15.10 -15.85
CA ALA A 19 3.66 15.12 -14.42
C ALA A 19 4.38 14.02 -13.62
N GLN A 20 4.52 12.82 -14.20
CA GLN A 20 5.25 11.70 -13.58
C GLN A 20 6.72 12.05 -13.33
N ALA A 21 7.41 12.64 -14.32
CA ALA A 21 8.82 12.98 -14.21
C ALA A 21 9.05 14.06 -13.15
N ILE A 22 8.19 15.08 -13.13
CA ILE A 22 8.20 16.16 -12.13
C ILE A 22 7.98 15.60 -10.73
N ALA A 23 6.93 14.78 -10.57
CA ALA A 23 6.58 14.17 -9.30
C ALA A 23 7.70 13.29 -8.74
N GLN A 24 8.32 12.48 -9.61
CA GLN A 24 9.45 11.63 -9.26
C GLN A 24 10.67 12.46 -8.84
N ALA A 25 10.95 13.56 -9.52
CA ALA A 25 12.05 14.45 -9.17
C ALA A 25 11.82 15.20 -7.84
N GLN A 26 10.56 15.47 -7.49
CA GLN A 26 10.18 16.10 -6.21
C GLN A 26 10.01 15.11 -5.05
N ALA A 27 10.10 13.81 -5.32
CA ALA A 27 9.86 12.76 -4.34
C ALA A 27 10.72 12.85 -3.07
N PRO A 28 12.04 13.19 -3.14
CA PRO A 28 12.86 13.38 -1.93
C PRO A 28 12.37 14.51 -1.02
N SER A 29 11.90 15.63 -1.61
CA SER A 29 11.31 16.73 -0.84
C SER A 29 10.02 16.30 -0.14
N VAL A 30 9.22 15.46 -0.80
CA VAL A 30 8.03 14.87 -0.20
C VAL A 30 8.38 13.90 0.93
N GLN A 31 9.37 13.01 0.76
CA GLN A 31 9.82 12.13 1.84
C GLN A 31 10.23 12.92 3.10
N ARG A 32 10.95 14.03 2.92
CA ARG A 32 11.37 14.88 4.04
C ARG A 32 10.18 15.47 4.81
N VAL A 33 9.19 16.06 4.14
CA VAL A 33 8.04 16.67 4.84
C VAL A 33 7.12 15.64 5.51
N PHE A 34 7.17 14.37 5.08
CA PHE A 34 6.46 13.27 5.72
C PHE A 34 7.31 12.52 6.78
N GLY A 35 8.56 12.95 7.01
CA GLY A 35 9.45 12.35 8.01
C GLY A 35 9.98 10.96 7.64
N ALA A 36 10.14 10.68 6.34
CA ALA A 36 10.56 9.38 5.80
C ALA A 36 11.81 9.49 4.89
N GLU A 37 12.68 10.48 5.14
CA GLU A 37 13.85 10.80 4.29
C GLU A 37 14.85 9.64 4.16
N SER A 38 14.97 8.79 5.20
CA SER A 38 15.87 7.64 5.22
C SER A 38 15.15 6.30 4.98
N ILE A 39 13.85 6.31 4.70
CA ILE A 39 13.02 5.10 4.65
C ILE A 39 12.60 4.81 3.22
N GLY A 40 13.42 4.01 2.55
CA GLY A 40 13.16 3.58 1.19
C GLY A 40 13.07 4.73 0.18
N ASN A 41 12.40 4.48 -0.94
CA ASN A 41 12.20 5.43 -2.02
C ASN A 41 10.71 5.58 -2.34
N LEU A 42 10.33 6.76 -2.81
CA LEU A 42 9.03 6.96 -3.44
C LEU A 42 9.14 6.71 -4.94
N VAL A 43 8.23 5.89 -5.46
CA VAL A 43 8.14 5.55 -6.88
C VAL A 43 6.76 5.94 -7.38
N VAL A 44 6.69 6.58 -8.56
CA VAL A 44 5.41 6.91 -9.20
C VAL A 44 4.60 5.63 -9.45
N ASP A 45 3.37 5.61 -8.97
CA ASP A 45 2.40 4.52 -9.13
C ASP A 45 1.38 4.84 -10.22
N LYS A 46 0.80 6.04 -10.16
CA LYS A 46 -0.24 6.50 -11.08
C LYS A 46 -0.20 8.00 -11.25
N ALA A 47 -0.55 8.49 -12.44
CA ALA A 47 -0.82 9.90 -12.67
C ALA A 47 -2.18 10.09 -13.33
N SER A 48 -2.88 11.16 -12.94
CA SER A 48 -4.16 11.56 -13.49
C SER A 48 -4.13 13.05 -13.77
N GLN A 49 -4.51 13.47 -14.99
CA GLN A 49 -4.67 14.88 -15.30
C GLN A 49 -5.97 15.40 -14.67
N ILE A 50 -5.91 16.59 -14.05
CA ILE A 50 -7.06 17.25 -13.43
C ILE A 50 -7.05 18.71 -13.88
N GLY A 51 -7.97 19.04 -14.80
CA GLY A 51 -7.98 20.35 -15.45
C GLY A 51 -6.68 20.62 -16.19
N ARG A 52 -5.98 21.70 -15.84
CA ARG A 52 -4.65 22.03 -16.39
C ARG A 52 -3.49 21.48 -15.55
N GLY A 53 -3.76 20.94 -14.37
CA GLY A 53 -2.75 20.34 -13.48
C GLY A 53 -2.79 18.82 -13.52
N ALA A 54 -2.17 18.20 -12.52
CA ALA A 54 -2.15 16.75 -12.37
C ALA A 54 -2.12 16.32 -10.90
N THR A 55 -2.67 15.14 -10.64
CA THR A 55 -2.45 14.40 -9.40
C THR A 55 -1.58 13.19 -9.70
N VAL A 56 -0.47 13.04 -8.97
CA VAL A 56 0.45 11.90 -9.12
C VAL A 56 0.52 11.15 -7.79
N GLU A 57 0.14 9.89 -7.81
CA GLU A 57 0.30 8.97 -6.68
C GLU A 57 1.71 8.37 -6.71
N LEU A 58 2.39 8.44 -5.58
CA LEU A 58 3.65 7.76 -5.32
C LEU A 58 3.43 6.71 -4.24
N ARG A 59 4.07 5.56 -4.41
CA ARG A 59 4.12 4.50 -3.41
C ARG A 59 5.51 4.41 -2.80
N GLN A 60 5.60 4.12 -1.52
CA GLN A 60 6.86 3.85 -0.86
C GLN A 60 7.31 2.42 -1.15
N GLU A 61 8.60 2.27 -1.46
CA GLU A 61 9.29 0.99 -1.56
C GLU A 61 10.50 0.98 -0.66
N ILE A 62 10.73 -0.11 0.06
CA ILE A 62 11.99 -0.38 0.78
C ILE A 62 12.61 -1.61 0.12
N ASP A 63 13.86 -1.47 -0.36
CA ASP A 63 14.56 -2.50 -1.13
C ASP A 63 13.74 -3.00 -2.34
N ALA A 64 13.08 -2.09 -3.05
CA ALA A 64 12.17 -2.35 -4.18
C ALA A 64 10.92 -3.18 -3.84
N VAL A 65 10.62 -3.41 -2.55
CA VAL A 65 9.39 -4.04 -2.10
C VAL A 65 8.41 -2.96 -1.62
N PRO A 66 7.16 -2.93 -2.11
CA PRO A 66 6.17 -1.95 -1.70
C PRO A 66 5.85 -2.03 -0.20
N VAL A 67 5.61 -0.87 0.41
CA VAL A 67 5.05 -0.78 1.76
C VAL A 67 3.53 -0.66 1.68
N TYR A 68 2.81 -1.56 2.33
CA TYR A 68 1.35 -1.58 2.30
C TYR A 68 0.77 -0.31 2.92
N GLY A 69 -0.12 0.36 2.19
CA GLY A 69 -0.77 1.60 2.61
C GLY A 69 0.11 2.86 2.56
N ALA A 70 1.42 2.73 2.30
CA ALA A 70 2.32 3.86 2.21
C ALA A 70 2.26 4.53 0.84
N LYS A 71 1.31 5.45 0.68
CA LYS A 71 1.12 6.23 -0.54
C LYS A 71 1.02 7.71 -0.23
N VAL A 72 1.52 8.52 -1.16
CA VAL A 72 1.36 9.98 -1.17
C VAL A 72 0.86 10.41 -2.53
N ALA A 73 -0.23 11.16 -2.58
CA ALA A 73 -0.69 11.87 -3.76
C ALA A 73 -0.10 13.29 -3.76
N GLN A 74 0.65 13.63 -4.80
CA GLN A 74 1.12 14.98 -5.09
C GLN A 74 0.13 15.68 -6.03
N SER A 75 -0.20 16.94 -5.73
CA SER A 75 -0.99 17.81 -6.61
C SER A 75 -0.10 18.85 -7.27
N LEU A 76 0.00 18.78 -8.59
CA LEU A 76 0.79 19.67 -9.43
C LEU A 76 -0.10 20.70 -10.12
N ALA A 77 0.34 21.96 -10.13
CA ALA A 77 -0.26 23.01 -10.95
C ALA A 77 0.13 22.88 -12.42
N ALA A 78 -0.45 23.71 -13.28
CA ALA A 78 -0.24 23.67 -14.73
C ALA A 78 1.21 23.95 -15.16
N ASP A 79 1.96 24.69 -14.35
CA ASP A 79 3.39 24.97 -14.55
C ASP A 79 4.30 23.85 -14.00
N GLY A 80 3.71 22.80 -13.42
CA GLY A 80 4.43 21.71 -12.78
C GLY A 80 4.88 21.99 -11.35
N SER A 81 4.47 23.11 -10.75
CA SER A 81 4.77 23.36 -9.33
C SER A 81 3.95 22.45 -8.41
N LEU A 82 4.56 22.00 -7.31
CA LEU A 82 3.90 21.19 -6.28
C LEU A 82 3.12 22.07 -5.32
N VAL A 83 1.80 21.97 -5.38
CA VAL A 83 0.88 22.76 -4.56
C VAL A 83 0.61 22.08 -3.21
N SER A 84 0.41 20.77 -3.23
CA SER A 84 0.14 20.00 -2.03
C SER A 84 0.56 18.53 -2.18
N ALA A 85 0.75 17.88 -1.05
CA ALA A 85 0.95 16.44 -0.97
C ALA A 85 0.12 15.86 0.18
N SER A 86 -0.58 14.76 -0.05
CA SER A 86 -1.43 14.12 0.95
C SER A 86 -1.26 12.61 0.96
N GLY A 87 -1.18 12.01 2.14
CA GLY A 87 -1.03 10.57 2.28
C GLY A 87 -0.43 10.18 3.62
N ALA A 88 0.27 9.05 3.62
CA ALA A 88 1.02 8.54 4.75
C ALA A 88 2.17 7.66 4.27
N LEU A 89 3.29 7.72 4.99
CA LEU A 89 4.50 6.93 4.75
C LEU A 89 4.89 6.23 6.04
N SER A 90 5.59 5.10 5.91
CA SER A 90 6.26 4.50 7.05
C SER A 90 7.45 5.36 7.45
N GLN A 91 7.65 5.52 8.76
CA GLN A 91 8.66 6.43 9.32
C GLN A 91 9.90 5.68 9.84
N GLN A 92 9.79 4.36 10.01
CA GLN A 92 10.84 3.49 10.49
C GLN A 92 10.74 2.13 9.83
N THR A 93 11.83 1.38 9.86
CA THR A 93 11.87 -0.01 9.40
C THR A 93 12.48 -0.89 10.46
N GLN A 94 11.99 -2.12 10.57
CA GLN A 94 12.60 -3.12 11.43
C GLN A 94 12.78 -4.44 10.68
N GLY A 95 14.02 -4.93 10.69
CA GLY A 95 14.42 -6.13 9.95
C GLY A 95 14.74 -5.85 8.49
N LYS A 96 14.86 -6.92 7.72
CA LYS A 96 15.13 -6.91 6.27
C LYS A 96 14.49 -8.14 5.64
N TYR A 97 14.18 -8.08 4.35
CA TYR A 97 13.77 -9.29 3.65
C TYR A 97 14.91 -10.31 3.64
N PRO A 98 14.63 -11.61 3.85
CA PRO A 98 15.61 -12.65 3.56
C PRO A 98 16.03 -12.60 2.08
N THR A 99 17.29 -12.91 1.79
CA THR A 99 17.82 -12.90 0.42
C THR A 99 16.98 -13.80 -0.50
N GLY A 100 16.53 -13.26 -1.64
CA GLY A 100 15.70 -14.01 -2.60
C GLY A 100 14.25 -14.23 -2.18
N ALA A 101 13.82 -13.68 -1.04
CA ALA A 101 12.50 -13.91 -0.46
C ALA A 101 11.47 -12.82 -0.80
N THR A 102 11.61 -12.17 -1.95
CA THR A 102 10.57 -11.26 -2.49
C THR A 102 9.47 -12.01 -3.22
N THR A 103 9.66 -13.31 -3.50
CA THR A 103 8.61 -14.23 -3.94
C THR A 103 8.07 -14.99 -2.72
N PRO A 104 6.78 -14.84 -2.36
CA PRO A 104 6.21 -15.56 -1.23
C PRO A 104 6.28 -17.09 -1.42
N PRO A 105 6.81 -17.86 -0.47
CA PRO A 105 6.81 -19.32 -0.55
C PRO A 105 5.39 -19.88 -0.42
N ALA A 106 5.12 -21.03 -1.04
CA ALA A 106 3.79 -21.65 -1.03
C ALA A 106 3.24 -21.92 0.39
N THR A 107 4.13 -22.16 1.36
CA THR A 107 3.77 -22.37 2.77
C THR A 107 3.01 -21.20 3.39
N VAL A 108 3.23 -19.97 2.91
CA VAL A 108 2.54 -18.76 3.39
C VAL A 108 1.04 -18.81 3.05
N ALA A 109 0.67 -19.34 1.88
CA ALA A 109 -0.72 -19.52 1.49
C ALA A 109 -1.44 -20.50 2.44
N ASP A 110 -0.80 -21.63 2.76
CA ASP A 110 -1.35 -22.61 3.70
C ASP A 110 -1.50 -22.05 5.11
N ILE A 111 -0.53 -21.25 5.56
CA ILE A 111 -0.59 -20.62 6.89
C ILE A 111 -1.75 -19.63 6.97
N ALA A 112 -1.95 -18.81 5.93
CA ALA A 112 -3.08 -17.89 5.88
C ALA A 112 -4.43 -18.63 5.89
N VAL A 113 -4.57 -19.68 5.08
CA VAL A 113 -5.79 -20.51 5.06
C VAL A 113 -6.04 -21.16 6.42
N ARG A 114 -4.99 -21.68 7.07
CA ARG A 114 -5.10 -22.27 8.42
C ARG A 114 -5.54 -21.26 9.47
N ALA A 115 -4.89 -20.10 9.50
CA ALA A 115 -5.22 -19.03 10.45
C ALA A 115 -6.66 -18.55 10.27
N LEU A 116 -7.07 -18.29 9.03
CA LEU A 116 -8.41 -17.82 8.73
C LEU A 116 -9.49 -18.88 9.02
N ALA A 117 -9.22 -20.15 8.70
CA ALA A 117 -10.11 -21.26 9.05
C ALA A 117 -10.31 -21.40 10.57
N GLN A 118 -9.26 -21.21 11.36
CA GLN A 118 -9.33 -21.23 12.82
C GLN A 118 -10.11 -20.02 13.36
N GLU A 119 -9.80 -18.81 12.87
CA GLU A 119 -10.44 -17.57 13.28
C GLU A 119 -11.96 -17.60 13.01
N THR A 120 -12.35 -18.05 11.82
CA THR A 120 -13.75 -18.08 11.37
C THR A 120 -14.52 -19.36 11.73
N LYS A 121 -13.82 -20.35 12.31
CA LYS A 121 -14.34 -21.72 12.57
C LYS A 121 -14.91 -22.39 11.32
N GLN A 122 -14.34 -22.12 10.15
CA GLN A 122 -14.76 -22.69 8.86
C GLN A 122 -13.77 -23.76 8.38
N PRO A 123 -14.21 -24.73 7.57
CA PRO A 123 -13.30 -25.69 6.94
C PRO A 123 -12.30 -24.98 6.01
N ARG A 124 -11.03 -25.42 6.02
CA ARG A 124 -9.96 -24.87 5.16
C ARG A 124 -10.33 -24.83 3.68
N GLY A 125 -10.99 -25.88 3.18
CA GLY A 125 -11.41 -26.00 1.78
C GLY A 125 -12.46 -24.97 1.33
N LYS A 126 -12.99 -24.14 2.24
CA LYS A 126 -13.88 -23.02 1.90
C LYS A 126 -13.12 -21.77 1.44
N PHE A 127 -11.82 -21.69 1.67
CA PHE A 127 -11.00 -20.54 1.32
C PHE A 127 -10.15 -20.83 0.10
N THR A 128 -10.06 -19.84 -0.79
CA THR A 128 -9.20 -19.88 -1.96
C THR A 128 -8.28 -18.68 -1.92
N VAL A 129 -6.97 -18.93 -1.86
CA VAL A 129 -5.96 -17.90 -2.07
C VAL A 129 -6.00 -17.50 -3.55
N PHE A 130 -6.10 -16.20 -3.82
CA PHE A 130 -6.12 -15.69 -5.20
C PHE A 130 -4.98 -14.72 -5.51
N ALA A 131 -4.28 -14.23 -4.48
CA ALA A 131 -3.06 -13.45 -4.65
C ALA A 131 -2.12 -13.59 -3.45
N THR A 132 -0.82 -13.58 -3.73
CA THR A 132 0.25 -13.44 -2.74
C THR A 132 1.24 -12.40 -3.25
N ALA A 133 1.81 -11.60 -2.35
CA ALA A 133 2.83 -10.62 -2.69
C ALA A 133 3.76 -10.35 -1.52
N ALA A 134 5.04 -10.09 -1.78
CA ALA A 134 5.91 -9.46 -0.80
C ALA A 134 5.50 -7.99 -0.61
N MET A 135 5.29 -7.60 0.64
CA MET A 135 4.92 -6.26 1.05
C MET A 135 5.54 -5.98 2.41
N TRP A 136 6.15 -4.82 2.60
CA TRP A 136 6.41 -4.35 3.95
C TRP A 136 5.07 -4.01 4.62
N TYR A 137 4.88 -4.47 5.85
CA TYR A 137 3.69 -4.21 6.65
C TYR A 137 4.00 -3.17 7.73
N ASP A 138 3.24 -2.08 7.73
CA ASP A 138 3.26 -1.09 8.81
C ASP A 138 1.87 -1.07 9.47
N PRO A 139 1.75 -1.42 10.76
CA PRO A 139 0.45 -1.51 11.42
C PRO A 139 -0.28 -0.16 11.47
N LYS A 140 0.44 0.96 11.58
CA LYS A 140 -0.17 2.29 11.60
C LYS A 140 -0.86 2.61 10.27
N LEU A 141 -0.25 2.16 9.16
CA LEU A 141 -0.80 2.34 7.82
C LEU A 141 -1.91 1.33 7.48
N ALA A 142 -1.99 0.21 8.21
CA ALA A 142 -3.07 -0.76 8.14
C ALA A 142 -4.27 -0.40 9.05
N ALA A 143 -4.47 0.89 9.34
CA ALA A 143 -5.57 1.41 10.17
C ALA A 143 -5.59 0.92 11.62
N LYS A 144 -4.44 0.53 12.20
CA LYS A 144 -4.30 0.35 13.65
C LYS A 144 -3.91 1.69 14.28
N ASP A 145 -4.93 2.49 14.58
CA ASP A 145 -4.77 3.79 15.22
C ASP A 145 -3.95 3.64 16.53
N GLY A 146 -2.93 4.49 16.70
CA GLY A 146 -2.03 4.47 17.84
C GLY A 146 -0.83 3.52 17.73
N ALA A 147 -0.75 2.67 16.70
CA ALA A 147 0.45 1.85 16.47
C ALA A 147 1.66 2.73 16.04
N PRO A 148 2.90 2.31 16.38
CA PRO A 148 4.09 2.97 15.85
C PRO A 148 4.20 2.76 14.33
N SER A 149 4.72 3.77 13.63
CA SER A 149 4.92 3.75 12.17
C SER A 149 6.22 3.02 11.83
N VAL A 150 6.19 1.68 11.93
CA VAL A 150 7.35 0.80 11.73
C VAL A 150 6.99 -0.28 10.72
N ALA A 151 7.61 -0.21 9.54
CA ALA A 151 7.49 -1.23 8.51
C ALA A 151 8.34 -2.47 8.85
N VAL A 152 7.73 -3.66 8.76
CA VAL A 152 8.39 -4.97 8.88
C VAL A 152 8.20 -5.82 7.61
N PRO A 153 9.16 -6.69 7.24
CA PRO A 153 9.02 -7.57 6.09
C PRO A 153 7.83 -8.53 6.24
N ALA A 154 6.94 -8.57 5.27
CA ALA A 154 5.78 -9.44 5.30
C ALA A 154 5.38 -9.99 3.93
N TYR A 155 4.49 -10.96 3.95
CA TYR A 155 3.77 -11.43 2.77
C TYR A 155 2.30 -11.10 2.94
N LYS A 156 1.75 -10.37 1.98
CA LYS A 156 0.31 -10.17 1.85
C LYS A 156 -0.29 -11.40 1.18
N VAL A 157 -1.32 -11.98 1.79
CA VAL A 157 -2.13 -13.06 1.21
C VAL A 157 -3.56 -12.58 1.10
N ALA A 158 -4.12 -12.64 -0.11
CA ALA A 158 -5.52 -12.33 -0.35
C ALA A 158 -6.31 -13.63 -0.58
N LEU A 159 -7.37 -13.81 0.18
CA LEU A 159 -8.21 -15.00 0.16
C LEU A 159 -9.66 -14.62 -0.08
N LYS A 160 -10.39 -15.52 -0.72
CA LYS A 160 -11.84 -15.41 -0.88
C LYS A 160 -12.53 -16.68 -0.40
N ARG A 161 -13.75 -16.52 0.11
CA ARG A 161 -14.71 -17.59 0.34
C ARG A 161 -15.82 -17.42 -0.68
N ALA A 162 -16.08 -18.46 -1.46
CA ALA A 162 -17.26 -18.47 -2.32
C ALA A 162 -18.52 -18.45 -1.43
N GLY A 163 -19.41 -17.50 -1.69
CA GLY A 163 -20.73 -17.51 -1.08
C GLY A 163 -21.52 -18.73 -1.57
N THR A 164 -22.26 -19.38 -0.69
CA THR A 164 -23.32 -20.32 -1.09
C THR A 164 -24.60 -19.55 -1.40
N GLN A 165 -25.62 -20.19 -1.98
CA GLN A 165 -26.89 -19.53 -2.28
C GLN A 165 -27.47 -18.86 -1.01
N GLY A 166 -27.52 -17.52 -1.00
CA GLY A 166 -27.94 -16.70 0.15
C GLY A 166 -26.81 -16.14 1.04
N ASP A 167 -25.57 -16.61 0.88
CA ASP A 167 -24.37 -16.10 1.55
C ASP A 167 -23.54 -15.25 0.58
N GLN A 168 -23.01 -14.13 1.06
CA GLN A 168 -22.18 -13.25 0.22
C GLN A 168 -20.77 -13.80 0.11
N SER A 169 -20.14 -13.61 -1.06
CA SER A 169 -18.71 -13.84 -1.19
C SER A 169 -17.96 -12.91 -0.25
N ALA A 170 -17.02 -13.47 0.49
CA ALA A 170 -16.23 -12.75 1.46
C ALA A 170 -14.75 -12.76 1.04
N GLN A 171 -14.06 -11.66 1.29
CA GLN A 171 -12.64 -11.49 0.97
C GLN A 171 -11.88 -11.11 2.23
N TRP A 172 -10.67 -11.61 2.35
CA TRP A 172 -9.78 -11.33 3.46
C TRP A 172 -8.39 -11.01 2.95
N VAL A 173 -7.71 -10.18 3.71
CA VAL A 173 -6.28 -9.94 3.59
C VAL A 173 -5.62 -10.38 4.88
N LEU A 174 -4.53 -11.13 4.75
CA LEU A 174 -3.65 -11.49 5.85
C LEU A 174 -2.23 -11.01 5.54
N PHE A 175 -1.52 -10.60 6.59
CA PHE A 175 -0.09 -10.33 6.56
C PHE A 175 0.63 -11.37 7.41
N ILE A 176 1.61 -12.03 6.80
CA ILE A 176 2.44 -13.05 7.44
C ILE A 176 3.88 -12.53 7.50
N ASP A 177 4.55 -12.69 8.63
CA ASP A 177 5.93 -12.24 8.84
C ASP A 177 6.88 -12.98 7.87
N ALA A 178 7.64 -12.23 7.07
CA ALA A 178 8.54 -12.85 6.09
C ALA A 178 9.81 -13.46 6.72
N ASN A 179 10.16 -13.03 7.94
CA ASN A 179 11.27 -13.58 8.73
C ASN A 179 10.82 -14.74 9.64
N ASN A 180 9.51 -14.86 9.88
CA ASN A 180 8.91 -15.99 10.59
C ASN A 180 7.56 -16.34 9.94
N THR A 181 7.59 -17.15 8.88
CA THR A 181 6.38 -17.46 8.11
C THR A 181 5.28 -18.15 8.93
N GLY A 182 5.61 -18.71 10.11
CA GLY A 182 4.63 -19.27 11.04
C GLY A 182 3.81 -18.22 11.81
N ARG A 183 4.14 -16.94 11.71
CA ARG A 183 3.53 -15.84 12.45
C ARG A 183 2.64 -14.99 11.55
N VAL A 184 1.36 -14.92 11.87
CA VAL A 184 0.43 -13.94 11.30
C VAL A 184 0.62 -12.61 12.04
N LEU A 185 0.85 -11.54 11.30
CA LEU A 185 0.97 -10.17 11.80
C LEU A 185 -0.38 -9.48 11.91
N ASP A 186 -1.25 -9.71 10.92
CA ASP A 186 -2.59 -9.14 10.88
C ASP A 186 -3.54 -9.89 9.94
N SER A 187 -4.84 -9.71 10.16
CA SER A 187 -5.91 -10.20 9.31
C SER A 187 -7.13 -9.27 9.37
N TRP A 188 -7.79 -9.07 8.23
CA TRP A 188 -9.09 -8.39 8.21
C TRP A 188 -9.93 -8.80 7.01
N HIS A 189 -11.24 -8.56 7.13
CA HIS A 189 -12.20 -8.74 6.03
C HIS A 189 -12.18 -7.50 5.13
N GLU A 190 -12.04 -7.70 3.82
CA GLU A 190 -12.31 -6.65 2.85
C GLU A 190 -13.83 -6.53 2.73
N THR A 191 -14.41 -5.49 3.31
CA THR A 191 -15.79 -5.12 3.00
C THR A 191 -15.80 -4.62 1.56
N GLY A 192 -16.34 -5.46 0.65
CA GLY A 192 -16.46 -5.11 -0.75
C GLY A 192 -17.11 -3.73 -0.89
N SER A 193 -16.42 -2.82 -1.57
CA SER A 193 -17.06 -1.61 -2.09
C SER A 193 -18.25 -2.11 -2.90
N LYS A 194 -19.49 -1.78 -2.50
CA LYS A 194 -20.64 -2.00 -3.37
C LYS A 194 -20.27 -1.40 -4.74
N PRO A 195 -20.47 -2.08 -5.87
CA PRO A 195 -20.44 -1.40 -7.14
C PRO A 195 -21.49 -0.29 -7.04
N GLU A 196 -21.06 0.96 -7.14
CA GLU A 196 -21.98 2.08 -7.30
C GLU A 196 -22.94 1.70 -8.43
N GLY A 197 -24.21 1.50 -8.05
CA GLY A 197 -25.25 1.18 -9.00
C GLY A 197 -25.27 2.30 -10.03
N ARG A 198 -25.04 1.96 -11.30
CA ARG A 198 -25.45 2.85 -12.39
C ARG A 198 -26.92 3.19 -12.16
N PRO A 199 -27.31 4.47 -12.09
CA PRO A 199 -28.70 4.81 -12.22
C PRO A 199 -29.16 4.27 -13.59
N ARG A 200 -30.14 3.37 -13.56
CA ARG A 200 -30.83 2.94 -14.77
C ARG A 200 -31.76 4.08 -15.17
N ARG A 201 -31.43 4.66 -16.33
CA ARG A 201 -32.24 5.50 -17.23
C ARG A 201 -32.75 6.83 -16.67
#